data_AF-A0A222EPY1-F1
#
_entry.id   AF-A0A222EPY1-F1
#
_cell.length_a   1.000
_cell.length_b   1.000
_cell.length_c   1.000
_cell.angle_alpha   90.00
_cell.angle_beta   90.00
_cell.angle_gamma   90.00
#
_symmetry.space_group_name_H-M   'P 1'
#
loop_
_entity.id
_entity.type
_entity.pdbx_description
1 polymer ?
#
loop_
_entity_poly.entity_id
_entity_poly.type
_entity_poly.pdbx_seq_one_letter_code
_entity_poly.pdbx_strand_id
1 'polypeptide(L)'
;MKKLLTFLAYSNLSIVMLCQTVVSCGTTTPKTEENSNGNESSGDKFELDKQSIEGKIGEKINIKITNYDELNSDSIPSIFKFSEEGFATAELDSSNKQIVVSLIKQSTTLKLNISSINKNEVSISIKISAEKIDLTKDVKVRQFIAGNKLDDGSIDTTQTIGQKGYIINNISIIDSLNNINGLALDINQLNIINVSPGDDGVGAIYNISAKDDAPYTGKVTITLNQNVDPLLFFANKDLGNMYIYKGAFNKINDVIKDEKDKKSIASIAFENLGATNKDLEYLKNTLLQFSEGITTYAQELLNTADLKESSISFKVPTMGNIFKPNNTINLNFKYVEDNRATLYDNLLSENKKIKVSKDLLESNTTEKALELKKLTYKNLNESFKNKVNETEFINYTKIKYASLDNKESRKKVTKIDILPGSNLMYGHDGGAFNSYIESDAIAGNFTHSGKLSNYEENKKLDIKYTIGMGWFEIPAAMSGEFYQGYDIYEAE
;
A
#
# COMPACT_ATOMS: atom_id res chain seq x y z
N MET A 1 2.76 1.72 -5.04
CA MET A 1 1.60 0.84 -4.73
C MET A 1 0.47 1.70 -4.21
N LYS A 2 -0.76 1.58 -4.74
CA LYS A 2 -1.94 2.16 -4.07
C LYS A 2 -2.16 1.31 -2.82
N LYS A 3 -1.78 1.79 -1.64
CA LYS A 3 -2.44 1.32 -0.42
C LYS A 3 -3.87 1.84 -0.50
N LEU A 4 -4.84 0.94 -0.46
CA LEU A 4 -5.96 0.87 0.47
C LEU A 4 -6.53 2.20 1.04
N LEU A 5 -6.48 3.29 0.30
CA LEU A 5 -6.39 4.64 0.87
C LEU A 5 -7.66 5.14 1.55
N THR A 6 -8.68 4.29 1.74
CA THR A 6 -10.00 4.74 2.18
C THR A 6 -11.02 3.62 2.41
N PHE A 7 -10.81 2.81 3.44
CA PHE A 7 -11.76 1.73 3.76
C PHE A 7 -12.70 2.10 4.90
N LEU A 8 -12.37 3.12 5.68
CA LEU A 8 -13.14 3.49 6.85
C LEU A 8 -14.07 4.68 6.73
N ALA A 9 -14.01 5.42 5.62
CA ALA A 9 -15.00 6.47 5.35
C ALA A 9 -16.41 5.91 5.09
N TYR A 10 -16.51 4.58 4.92
CA TYR A 10 -17.57 3.92 4.15
C TYR A 10 -18.53 3.06 4.94
N SER A 11 -18.28 2.88 6.22
CA SER A 11 -18.92 1.76 6.90
C SER A 11 -20.39 1.95 7.25
N ASN A 12 -21.04 3.13 7.13
CA ASN A 12 -22.40 3.28 7.68
C ASN A 12 -23.37 4.16 6.89
N LEU A 13 -23.97 3.64 5.82
CA LEU A 13 -25.08 4.35 5.17
C LEU A 13 -26.38 4.19 6.00
N SER A 14 -26.84 5.25 6.69
CA SER A 14 -28.24 5.42 7.16
C SER A 14 -28.60 6.90 7.42
N ILE A 15 -29.87 7.24 7.18
CA ILE A 15 -30.48 8.56 6.92
C ILE A 15 -30.64 9.45 8.19
N VAL A 16 -30.56 10.80 8.07
CA VAL A 16 -31.58 11.83 8.48
C VAL A 16 -31.06 13.30 8.42
N MET A 17 -32.02 14.19 8.10
CA MET A 17 -32.04 15.64 7.85
C MET A 17 -31.75 16.63 9.02
N LEU A 18 -31.32 17.85 8.60
CA LEU A 18 -31.64 19.23 9.06
C LEU A 18 -31.04 19.88 10.35
N CYS A 19 -30.56 21.12 10.12
CA CYS A 19 -30.50 22.35 10.97
C CYS A 19 -29.21 22.83 11.67
N GLN A 20 -28.57 23.83 11.03
CA GLN A 20 -28.15 25.19 11.47
C GLN A 20 -27.20 25.46 12.68
N THR A 21 -25.99 25.96 12.32
CA THR A 21 -25.19 27.13 12.80
C THR A 21 -25.08 27.50 14.29
N VAL A 22 -23.84 27.85 14.73
CA VAL A 22 -23.37 29.21 15.16
C VAL A 22 -21.87 29.18 15.56
N VAL A 23 -21.25 30.36 15.52
CA VAL A 23 -19.83 30.80 15.37
C VAL A 23 -19.12 31.13 16.70
N SER A 24 -17.78 31.31 16.65
CA SER A 24 -16.93 32.28 17.40
C SER A 24 -16.06 31.68 18.54
N CYS A 25 -14.85 32.14 18.92
CA CYS A 25 -13.78 33.04 18.45
C CYS A 25 -12.50 32.61 19.23
N GLY A 26 -11.31 33.03 18.78
CA GLY A 26 -10.01 32.49 19.23
C GLY A 26 -9.34 33.19 20.41
N THR A 27 -8.06 32.83 20.62
CA THR A 27 -6.97 33.71 21.10
C THR A 27 -5.62 32.97 21.01
N THR A 28 -4.57 33.74 20.70
CA THR A 28 -3.19 33.34 20.39
C THR A 28 -2.26 33.36 21.61
N THR A 29 -1.00 32.91 21.36
CA THR A 29 0.33 33.40 21.81
C THR A 29 1.16 32.32 22.56
N PRO A 30 2.51 32.38 22.61
CA PRO A 30 3.52 32.09 21.57
C PRO A 30 4.45 30.90 21.90
N LYS A 31 5.28 30.55 20.90
CA LYS A 31 6.31 29.51 20.83
C LYS A 31 7.39 29.58 21.92
N THR A 32 7.96 28.41 22.24
CA THR A 32 9.33 28.28 22.75
C THR A 32 10.04 27.16 21.97
N GLU A 33 11.13 27.53 21.32
CA GLU A 33 12.11 26.66 20.67
C GLU A 33 13.00 26.02 21.73
N GLU A 34 13.44 24.77 21.54
CA GLU A 34 14.86 24.42 21.76
C GLU A 34 15.20 22.99 21.28
N ASN A 35 16.14 22.98 20.33
CA ASN A 35 17.37 22.18 20.27
C ASN A 35 17.33 20.66 20.42
N SER A 36 17.39 20.05 19.22
CA SER A 36 18.18 18.88 18.86
C SER A 36 19.55 18.79 19.55
N ASN A 37 19.90 17.59 20.01
CA ASN A 37 21.29 17.12 19.98
C ASN A 37 21.34 15.65 19.56
N GLY A 38 22.14 15.42 18.51
CA GLY A 38 22.32 14.14 17.86
C GLY A 38 23.15 13.18 18.68
N ASN A 39 22.78 11.90 18.57
CA ASN A 39 23.67 10.78 18.74
C ASN A 39 23.79 10.11 17.37
N GLU A 40 25.02 9.97 16.88
CA GLU A 40 25.36 9.12 15.75
C GLU A 40 24.85 7.70 16.03
N SER A 41 23.82 7.30 15.30
CA SER A 41 23.17 6.00 15.48
C SER A 41 23.85 4.94 14.62
N SER A 42 23.84 3.71 15.10
CA SER A 42 24.23 2.46 14.44
C SER A 42 23.46 2.11 13.14
N GLY A 43 22.77 3.06 12.50
CA GLY A 43 21.78 2.86 11.44
C GLY A 43 22.28 2.99 9.99
N ASP A 44 23.60 3.00 9.75
CA ASP A 44 24.13 3.25 8.40
C ASP A 44 24.27 1.99 7.52
N LYS A 45 24.27 0.78 8.08
CA LYS A 45 24.48 -0.46 7.31
C LYS A 45 23.29 -1.40 7.39
N PHE A 46 22.78 -1.85 6.25
CA PHE A 46 21.73 -2.87 6.21
C PHE A 46 22.25 -4.26 6.58
N GLU A 47 21.42 -5.01 7.29
CA GLU A 47 21.67 -6.37 7.74
C GLU A 47 20.67 -7.35 7.11
N LEU A 48 21.14 -8.52 6.68
CA LEU A 48 20.34 -9.53 6.00
C LEU A 48 20.16 -10.76 6.90
N ASP A 49 18.97 -11.35 6.87
CA ASP A 49 18.68 -12.59 7.62
C ASP A 49 19.42 -13.83 7.06
N LYS A 50 19.87 -13.76 5.82
CA LYS A 50 20.55 -14.84 5.09
C LYS A 50 21.79 -14.33 4.39
N GLN A 51 22.86 -15.13 4.47
CA GLN A 51 24.09 -14.93 3.69
C GLN A 51 24.22 -15.89 2.51
N SER A 52 23.35 -16.89 2.44
CA SER A 52 23.24 -17.81 1.32
C SER A 52 21.80 -18.23 1.09
N ILE A 53 21.47 -18.51 -0.17
CA ILE A 53 20.18 -19.04 -0.59
C ILE A 53 20.38 -20.20 -1.58
N GLU A 54 19.45 -21.15 -1.55
CA GLU A 54 19.42 -22.29 -2.46
C GLU A 54 17.98 -22.51 -2.93
N GLY A 55 17.81 -22.76 -4.23
CA GLY A 55 16.48 -22.99 -4.81
C GLY A 55 16.52 -23.60 -6.21
N LYS A 56 15.34 -23.69 -6.82
CA LYS A 56 15.09 -24.27 -8.15
C LYS A 56 14.88 -23.17 -9.20
N ILE A 57 15.03 -23.52 -10.47
CA ILE A 57 14.68 -22.62 -11.58
C ILE A 57 13.18 -22.32 -11.52
N GLY A 58 12.81 -21.04 -11.43
CA GLY A 58 11.43 -20.58 -11.33
C GLY A 58 10.96 -20.28 -9.90
N GLU A 59 11.82 -20.39 -8.88
CA GLU A 59 11.48 -20.00 -7.51
C GLU A 59 11.78 -18.51 -7.24
N LYS A 60 11.00 -17.93 -6.32
CA LYS A 60 11.30 -16.66 -5.65
C LYS A 60 11.77 -16.94 -4.23
N ILE A 61 12.89 -16.34 -3.85
CA ILE A 61 13.41 -16.42 -2.49
C ILE A 61 13.46 -15.02 -1.89
N ASN A 62 12.84 -14.89 -0.72
CA ASN A 62 12.84 -13.64 0.05
C ASN A 62 14.00 -13.63 1.06
N ILE A 63 14.70 -12.50 1.11
CA ILE A 63 15.79 -12.22 2.05
C ILE A 63 15.37 -11.01 2.87
N LYS A 64 15.15 -11.18 4.17
CA LYS A 64 14.69 -10.09 5.03
C LYS A 64 15.85 -9.14 5.35
N ILE A 65 15.55 -7.86 5.39
CA ILE A 65 16.45 -6.84 5.91
C ILE A 65 16.09 -6.61 7.38
N THR A 66 16.90 -7.14 8.30
CA THR A 66 16.54 -7.26 9.72
C THR A 66 16.44 -5.92 10.44
N ASN A 67 17.16 -4.91 9.95
CA ASN A 67 17.18 -3.57 10.53
C ASN A 67 16.58 -2.50 9.60
N TYR A 68 15.70 -2.88 8.65
CA TYR A 68 15.18 -1.97 7.62
C TYR A 68 14.60 -0.67 8.18
N ASP A 69 13.87 -0.74 9.29
CA ASP A 69 13.21 0.43 9.90
C ASP A 69 14.18 1.43 10.56
N GLU A 70 15.44 1.03 10.76
CA GLU A 70 16.50 1.85 11.35
C GLU A 70 17.37 2.54 10.29
N LEU A 71 17.23 2.14 9.02
CA LEU A 71 18.03 2.64 7.92
C LEU A 71 17.54 4.03 7.46
N ASN A 72 18.51 4.90 7.18
CA ASN A 72 18.25 6.08 6.35
C ASN A 72 18.10 5.70 4.87
N SER A 73 17.55 6.61 4.06
CA SER A 73 17.27 6.38 2.63
C SER A 73 18.48 5.93 1.82
N ASP A 74 19.67 6.39 2.18
CA ASP A 74 20.91 6.13 1.45
C ASP A 74 21.55 4.80 1.84
N SER A 75 21.12 4.25 2.99
CA SER A 75 21.53 2.96 3.53
C SER A 75 20.61 1.82 3.09
N ILE A 76 19.44 2.13 2.54
CA ILE A 76 18.53 1.13 1.97
C ILE A 76 19.19 0.51 0.72
N PRO A 77 19.23 -0.84 0.63
CA PRO A 77 19.82 -1.51 -0.53
C PRO A 77 19.00 -1.21 -1.80
N SER A 78 19.70 -0.79 -2.85
CA SER A 78 19.07 -0.32 -4.11
C SER A 78 19.79 -0.80 -5.36
N ILE A 79 21.00 -1.33 -5.23
CA ILE A 79 21.81 -1.82 -6.35
C ILE A 79 22.02 -3.32 -6.16
N PHE A 80 21.63 -4.09 -7.17
CA PHE A 80 21.72 -5.54 -7.18
C PHE A 80 22.56 -5.97 -8.38
N LYS A 81 23.73 -6.57 -8.13
CA LYS A 81 24.64 -7.02 -9.19
C LYS A 81 24.95 -8.50 -9.02
N PHE A 82 24.59 -9.28 -10.04
CA PHE A 82 24.93 -10.69 -10.06
C PHE A 82 26.33 -10.89 -10.66
N SER A 83 27.04 -11.93 -10.21
CA SER A 83 28.31 -12.33 -10.83
C SER A 83 28.13 -12.78 -12.27
N GLU A 84 26.93 -13.26 -12.62
CA GLU A 84 26.55 -13.72 -13.95
C GLU A 84 25.15 -13.21 -14.28
N GLU A 85 25.03 -12.41 -15.34
CA GLU A 85 23.76 -11.79 -15.75
C GLU A 85 22.78 -12.81 -16.34
N GLY A 86 21.49 -12.62 -16.07
CA GLY A 86 20.42 -13.45 -16.63
C GLY A 86 20.22 -14.83 -15.97
N PHE A 87 20.94 -15.12 -14.88
CA PHE A 87 20.72 -16.33 -14.06
C PHE A 87 19.69 -16.13 -12.96
N ALA A 88 19.57 -14.90 -12.47
CA ALA A 88 18.57 -14.48 -11.51
C ALA A 88 18.32 -12.96 -11.64
N THR A 89 17.23 -12.49 -11.05
CA THR A 89 16.97 -11.07 -10.83
C THR A 89 16.73 -10.81 -9.35
N ALA A 90 16.94 -9.58 -8.91
CA ALA A 90 16.64 -9.16 -7.55
C ALA A 90 15.98 -7.79 -7.57
N GLU A 91 15.00 -7.62 -6.68
CA GLU A 91 14.33 -6.35 -6.45
C GLU A 91 14.11 -6.12 -4.96
N LEU A 92 14.02 -4.84 -4.57
CA LEU A 92 13.61 -4.46 -3.22
C LEU A 92 12.08 -4.46 -3.13
N ASP A 93 11.54 -5.29 -2.25
CA ASP A 93 10.17 -5.17 -1.78
C ASP A 93 10.17 -4.39 -0.46
N SER A 94 10.12 -3.06 -0.58
CA SER A 94 10.17 -2.13 0.55
C SER A 94 9.00 -2.29 1.50
N SER A 95 7.81 -2.68 1.01
CA SER A 95 6.64 -2.88 1.85
C SER A 95 6.80 -4.09 2.76
N ASN A 96 7.42 -5.17 2.28
CA ASN A 96 7.74 -6.34 3.10
C ASN A 96 9.17 -6.34 3.66
N LYS A 97 9.93 -5.25 3.48
CA LYS A 97 11.28 -5.03 4.02
C LYS A 97 12.24 -6.17 3.65
N GLN A 98 12.17 -6.59 2.40
CA GLN A 98 12.90 -7.76 1.92
C GLN A 98 13.43 -7.54 0.50
N ILE A 99 14.45 -8.30 0.15
CA ILE A 99 14.93 -8.44 -1.23
C ILE A 99 14.31 -9.72 -1.78
N VAL A 100 13.66 -9.60 -2.92
CA VAL A 100 13.04 -10.73 -3.62
C VAL A 100 13.97 -11.14 -4.75
N VAL A 101 14.50 -12.37 -4.68
CA VAL A 101 15.39 -12.93 -5.69
C VAL A 101 14.62 -13.95 -6.53
N SER A 102 14.50 -13.73 -7.83
CA SER A 102 13.86 -14.66 -8.77
C SER A 102 14.92 -15.48 -9.50
N LEU A 103 14.83 -16.81 -9.43
CA LEU A 103 15.83 -17.73 -9.98
C LEU A 103 15.44 -18.17 -11.40
N ILE A 104 16.33 -17.96 -12.38
CA ILE A 104 15.99 -18.09 -13.82
C ILE A 104 16.76 -19.24 -14.48
N LYS A 105 18.04 -19.42 -14.15
CA LYS A 105 18.90 -20.45 -14.76
C LYS A 105 19.75 -21.15 -13.70
N GLN A 106 20.04 -22.43 -13.93
CA GLN A 106 20.90 -23.22 -13.06
C GLN A 106 22.26 -22.56 -12.88
N SER A 107 22.76 -22.50 -11.64
CA SER A 107 24.13 -22.09 -11.32
C SER A 107 24.54 -22.63 -9.96
N THR A 108 25.78 -23.06 -9.81
CA THR A 108 26.34 -23.56 -8.54
C THR A 108 27.17 -22.52 -7.79
N THR A 109 27.46 -21.38 -8.42
CA THR A 109 28.46 -20.40 -7.95
C THR A 109 27.99 -18.95 -8.07
N LEU A 110 26.71 -18.72 -8.32
CA LEU A 110 26.16 -17.37 -8.49
C LEU A 110 26.35 -16.57 -7.20
N LYS A 111 26.81 -15.33 -7.33
CA LYS A 111 26.87 -14.36 -6.23
C LYS A 111 25.99 -13.18 -6.54
N LEU A 112 25.27 -12.70 -5.53
CA LEU A 112 24.56 -11.42 -5.59
C LEU A 112 25.28 -10.44 -4.67
N ASN A 113 25.83 -9.38 -5.26
CA ASN A 113 26.35 -8.23 -4.54
C ASN A 113 25.24 -7.19 -4.42
N ILE A 114 24.94 -6.82 -3.17
CA ILE A 114 23.90 -5.88 -2.81
C ILE A 114 24.60 -4.63 -2.30
N SER A 115 24.29 -3.48 -2.88
CA SER A 115 24.75 -2.18 -2.38
C SER A 115 23.63 -1.19 -2.15
N SER A 116 23.89 -0.31 -1.21
CA SER A 116 23.14 0.93 -0.96
C SER A 116 23.86 2.13 -1.61
N ILE A 117 23.23 3.31 -1.60
CA ILE A 117 23.79 4.54 -2.20
C ILE A 117 25.07 4.98 -1.45
N ASN A 118 25.09 4.81 -0.12
CA ASN A 118 26.27 5.07 0.71
C ASN A 118 27.37 3.99 0.60
N LYS A 119 27.27 3.07 -0.37
CA LYS A 119 28.27 2.04 -0.69
C LYS A 119 28.50 1.01 0.43
N ASN A 120 27.52 0.80 1.30
CA ASN A 120 27.52 -0.42 2.11
C ASN A 120 27.25 -1.61 1.19
N GLU A 121 28.11 -2.62 1.28
CA GLU A 121 28.06 -3.79 0.41
C GLU A 121 27.96 -5.08 1.21
N VAL A 122 27.07 -5.96 0.77
CA VAL A 122 26.93 -7.33 1.27
C VAL A 122 26.87 -8.25 0.05
N SER A 123 27.64 -9.34 0.09
CA SER A 123 27.61 -10.37 -0.94
C SER A 123 26.95 -11.62 -0.36
N ILE A 124 26.01 -12.20 -1.10
CA ILE A 124 25.38 -13.47 -0.75
C ILE A 124 25.68 -14.52 -1.81
N SER A 125 25.77 -15.78 -1.38
CA SER A 125 25.96 -16.91 -2.29
C SER A 125 24.63 -17.55 -2.68
N ILE A 126 24.46 -17.85 -3.96
CA ILE A 126 23.22 -18.39 -4.53
C ILE A 126 23.53 -19.71 -5.24
N LYS A 127 22.78 -20.75 -4.88
CA LYS A 127 22.76 -22.03 -5.59
C LYS A 127 21.40 -22.23 -6.25
N ILE A 128 21.42 -22.46 -7.56
CA ILE A 128 20.23 -22.72 -8.37
C ILE A 128 20.39 -24.11 -8.95
N SER A 129 19.59 -25.05 -8.46
CA SER A 129 19.57 -26.43 -8.93
C SER A 129 19.02 -26.53 -10.35
N ALA A 130 19.37 -27.62 -11.06
CA ALA A 130 18.81 -27.92 -12.39
C ALA A 130 17.35 -28.36 -12.35
N GLU A 131 16.82 -28.60 -11.14
CA GLU A 131 15.45 -29.06 -10.97
C GLU A 131 14.50 -27.96 -11.44
N LYS A 132 13.56 -28.34 -12.30
CA LYS A 132 12.51 -27.46 -12.82
C LYS A 132 11.33 -27.45 -11.86
N ILE A 133 10.64 -26.33 -11.76
CA ILE A 133 9.30 -26.28 -11.16
C ILE A 133 8.37 -27.23 -11.92
N ASP A 134 7.70 -28.12 -11.17
CA ASP A 134 6.59 -28.94 -11.62
C ASP A 134 5.30 -28.32 -11.09
N LEU A 135 4.51 -27.69 -11.97
CA LEU A 135 3.28 -26.99 -11.61
C LEU A 135 2.30 -27.89 -10.84
N THR A 136 2.31 -29.21 -11.09
CA THR A 136 1.44 -30.15 -10.38
C THR A 136 1.87 -30.32 -8.92
N LYS A 137 3.18 -30.27 -8.66
CA LYS A 137 3.75 -30.49 -7.32
C LYS A 137 4.00 -29.20 -6.56
N ASP A 138 4.55 -28.18 -7.20
CA ASP A 138 5.13 -27.00 -6.54
C ASP A 138 4.12 -25.87 -6.37
N VAL A 139 3.03 -25.84 -7.15
CA VAL A 139 1.88 -24.96 -6.87
C VAL A 139 1.06 -25.56 -5.72
N LYS A 140 1.34 -25.08 -4.50
CA LYS A 140 0.71 -25.53 -3.26
C LYS A 140 -0.62 -24.84 -2.99
N VAL A 141 -0.70 -23.53 -3.26
CA VAL A 141 -1.89 -22.72 -3.06
C VAL A 141 -2.58 -22.52 -4.40
N ARG A 142 -3.78 -23.10 -4.54
CA ARG A 142 -4.55 -23.15 -5.79
C ARG A 142 -5.80 -22.28 -5.77
N GLN A 143 -6.11 -21.69 -4.61
CA GLN A 143 -7.19 -20.72 -4.42
C GLN A 143 -6.61 -19.38 -4.01
N PHE A 144 -6.79 -18.35 -4.84
CA PHE A 144 -6.27 -17.01 -4.59
C PHE A 144 -7.10 -15.95 -5.33
N ILE A 145 -6.81 -14.69 -5.05
CA ILE A 145 -7.51 -13.54 -5.64
C ILE A 145 -6.79 -13.10 -6.90
N ALA A 146 -7.54 -12.76 -7.96
CA ALA A 146 -7.00 -12.19 -9.20
C ALA A 146 -8.09 -11.39 -9.93
N GLY A 147 -7.69 -10.46 -10.81
CA GLY A 147 -8.60 -9.50 -11.45
C GLY A 147 -8.04 -8.87 -12.72
N ASN A 148 -8.25 -7.57 -12.90
CA ASN A 148 -7.74 -6.86 -14.07
C ASN A 148 -6.48 -6.06 -13.71
N LYS A 149 -5.37 -6.40 -14.35
CA LYS A 149 -4.10 -5.67 -14.24
C LYS A 149 -3.86 -4.87 -15.52
N LEU A 150 -3.68 -3.57 -15.39
CA LEU A 150 -3.44 -2.65 -16.50
C LEU A 150 -2.02 -2.79 -17.05
N ASP A 151 -1.78 -2.26 -18.25
CA ASP A 151 -0.48 -2.34 -18.94
C ASP A 151 0.66 -1.67 -18.16
N ASP A 152 0.34 -0.71 -17.29
CA ASP A 152 1.30 -0.06 -16.39
C ASP A 152 1.64 -0.90 -15.14
N GLY A 153 1.09 -2.12 -15.05
CA GLY A 153 1.26 -3.03 -13.92
C GLY A 153 0.42 -2.66 -12.69
N SER A 154 -0.45 -1.65 -12.78
CA SER A 154 -1.38 -1.33 -11.70
C SER A 154 -2.66 -2.17 -11.78
N ILE A 155 -3.36 -2.28 -10.65
CA ILE A 155 -4.66 -2.97 -10.59
C ILE A 155 -5.77 -1.98 -10.98
N ASP A 156 -6.68 -2.43 -11.83
CA ASP A 156 -7.92 -1.72 -12.12
C ASP A 156 -8.87 -1.84 -10.94
N THR A 157 -8.96 -0.75 -10.18
CA THR A 157 -9.75 -0.65 -8.96
C THR A 157 -11.20 -0.26 -9.21
N THR A 158 -11.64 -0.11 -10.46
CA THR A 158 -13.00 0.34 -10.77
C THR A 158 -14.01 -0.81 -10.79
N GLN A 159 -13.51 -2.04 -10.80
CA GLN A 159 -14.32 -3.26 -10.87
C GLN A 159 -14.53 -3.85 -9.48
N THR A 160 -15.58 -4.66 -9.33
CA THR A 160 -15.90 -5.32 -8.05
C THR A 160 -16.07 -6.81 -8.29
N ILE A 161 -15.40 -7.64 -7.50
CA ILE A 161 -15.53 -9.11 -7.60
C ILE A 161 -16.99 -9.50 -7.33
N GLY A 162 -17.55 -10.40 -8.16
CA GLY A 162 -18.94 -10.85 -8.04
C GLY A 162 -19.97 -9.86 -8.57
N GLN A 163 -19.55 -8.87 -9.36
CA GLN A 163 -20.43 -7.93 -10.06
C GLN A 163 -20.24 -8.04 -11.57
N LYS A 164 -21.36 -7.88 -12.29
CA LYS A 164 -21.40 -7.99 -13.75
C LYS A 164 -20.32 -7.16 -14.42
N GLY A 165 -19.53 -7.83 -15.26
CA GLY A 165 -18.46 -7.19 -16.03
C GLY A 165 -17.10 -7.18 -15.33
N TYR A 166 -16.93 -7.91 -14.22
CA TYR A 166 -15.62 -8.16 -13.64
C TYR A 166 -14.72 -8.92 -14.63
N ILE A 167 -13.52 -8.38 -14.86
CA ILE A 167 -12.53 -8.90 -15.82
C ILE A 167 -11.38 -9.55 -15.05
N ILE A 168 -10.99 -10.74 -15.49
CA ILE A 168 -9.76 -11.41 -15.05
C ILE A 168 -8.86 -11.59 -16.26
N ASN A 169 -7.64 -11.05 -16.19
CA ASN A 169 -6.66 -11.20 -17.26
C ASN A 169 -5.49 -12.11 -16.85
N ASN A 170 -4.81 -12.70 -17.85
CA ASN A 170 -3.76 -13.70 -17.59
C ASN A 170 -2.58 -13.14 -16.77
N ILE A 171 -2.25 -11.86 -16.93
CA ILE A 171 -1.17 -11.20 -16.18
C ILE A 171 -1.49 -11.22 -14.68
N SER A 172 -2.71 -10.84 -14.30
CA SER A 172 -3.15 -10.89 -12.90
C SER A 172 -3.08 -12.30 -12.29
N ILE A 173 -3.43 -13.32 -13.08
CA ILE A 173 -3.48 -14.71 -12.63
C ILE A 173 -2.06 -15.18 -12.29
N ILE A 174 -1.11 -14.96 -13.21
CA ILE A 174 0.27 -15.39 -13.03
C ILE A 174 0.97 -14.59 -11.93
N ASP A 175 0.72 -13.28 -11.84
CA ASP A 175 1.28 -12.46 -10.77
C ASP A 175 0.80 -12.91 -9.39
N SER A 176 -0.51 -13.12 -9.21
CA SER A 176 -1.07 -13.55 -7.93
C SER A 176 -0.63 -14.98 -7.58
N LEU A 177 -0.58 -15.87 -8.57
CA LEU A 177 -0.05 -17.24 -8.41
C LEU A 177 1.41 -17.22 -7.94
N ASN A 178 2.24 -16.40 -8.58
CA ASN A 178 3.66 -16.21 -8.27
C ASN A 178 3.84 -15.65 -6.86
N ASN A 179 3.06 -14.64 -6.48
CA ASN A 179 3.13 -14.02 -5.17
C ASN A 179 2.78 -15.00 -4.05
N ILE A 180 1.65 -15.71 -4.17
CA ILE A 180 1.15 -16.57 -3.09
C ILE A 180 1.92 -17.90 -2.96
N ASN A 181 2.56 -18.37 -4.04
CA ASN A 181 3.35 -19.62 -4.02
C ASN A 181 4.87 -19.39 -3.96
N GLY A 182 5.35 -18.13 -4.00
CA GLY A 182 6.80 -17.85 -4.05
C GLY A 182 7.46 -18.35 -5.34
N LEU A 183 6.79 -18.15 -6.48
CA LEU A 183 7.26 -18.58 -7.80
C LEU A 183 7.55 -17.38 -8.71
N ALA A 184 8.36 -17.60 -9.75
CA ALA A 184 8.75 -16.64 -10.77
C ALA A 184 8.40 -17.17 -12.17
N LEU A 185 7.16 -17.65 -12.35
CA LEU A 185 6.71 -18.17 -13.64
C LEU A 185 6.55 -17.02 -14.65
N ASP A 186 7.05 -17.25 -15.87
CA ASP A 186 6.87 -16.34 -17.00
C ASP A 186 5.56 -16.68 -17.72
N ILE A 187 4.65 -15.71 -17.78
CA ILE A 187 3.36 -15.83 -18.48
C ILE A 187 3.51 -16.30 -19.93
N ASN A 188 4.59 -15.90 -20.62
CA ASN A 188 4.81 -16.26 -22.02
C ASN A 188 5.18 -17.74 -22.21
N GLN A 189 5.62 -18.40 -21.13
CA GLN A 189 6.02 -19.81 -21.10
C GLN A 189 4.87 -20.74 -20.66
N LEU A 190 3.66 -20.18 -20.51
CA LEU A 190 2.49 -20.88 -19.99
C LEU A 190 1.32 -20.84 -20.98
N ASN A 191 0.55 -21.92 -21.01
CA ASN A 191 -0.78 -21.95 -21.60
C ASN A 191 -1.80 -21.78 -20.48
N ILE A 192 -2.64 -20.74 -20.57
CA ILE A 192 -3.65 -20.38 -19.56
C ILE A 192 -5.02 -20.45 -20.23
N ILE A 193 -5.82 -21.43 -19.82
CA ILE A 193 -7.11 -21.72 -20.43
C ILE A 193 -8.21 -21.51 -19.38
N ASN A 194 -9.13 -20.59 -19.67
CA ASN A 194 -10.35 -20.42 -18.89
C ASN A 194 -11.27 -21.64 -19.11
N VAL A 195 -11.52 -22.40 -18.05
CA VAL A 195 -12.42 -23.56 -18.05
C VAL A 195 -13.83 -23.15 -17.66
N SER A 196 -13.95 -22.21 -16.73
CA SER A 196 -15.21 -21.65 -16.27
C SER A 196 -14.97 -20.21 -15.80
N PRO A 197 -15.73 -19.22 -16.29
CA PRO A 197 -15.58 -17.83 -15.84
C PRO A 197 -16.06 -17.61 -14.39
N GLY A 198 -16.73 -18.58 -13.78
CA GLY A 198 -17.37 -18.41 -12.46
C GLY A 198 -18.58 -17.49 -12.54
N ASP A 199 -19.05 -17.05 -11.37
CA ASP A 199 -20.11 -16.04 -11.24
C ASP A 199 -19.45 -14.66 -11.12
N ASP A 200 -19.36 -13.94 -12.24
CA ASP A 200 -18.69 -12.64 -12.33
C ASP A 200 -17.29 -12.63 -11.65
N GLY A 201 -16.50 -13.67 -11.99
CA GLY A 201 -15.15 -13.88 -11.49
C GLY A 201 -15.04 -14.66 -10.18
N VAL A 202 -16.12 -14.82 -9.40
CA VAL A 202 -16.13 -15.66 -8.19
C VAL A 202 -16.17 -17.13 -8.60
N GLY A 203 -15.14 -17.89 -8.20
CA GLY A 203 -15.03 -19.31 -8.52
C GLY A 203 -14.59 -19.58 -9.95
N ALA A 204 -13.98 -18.59 -10.62
CA ALA A 204 -13.43 -18.79 -11.97
C ALA A 204 -12.35 -19.88 -11.97
N ILE A 205 -12.39 -20.80 -12.91
CA ILE A 205 -11.49 -21.96 -12.98
C ILE A 205 -10.60 -21.83 -14.20
N TYR A 206 -9.28 -21.91 -13.96
CA TYR A 206 -8.27 -21.88 -15.01
C TYR A 206 -7.39 -23.11 -14.96
N ASN A 207 -7.05 -23.60 -16.15
CA ASN A 207 -6.03 -24.60 -16.35
C ASN A 207 -4.74 -23.92 -16.81
N ILE A 208 -3.65 -24.11 -16.06
CA ILE A 208 -2.33 -23.59 -16.37
C ILE A 208 -1.40 -24.76 -16.64
N SER A 209 -0.74 -24.76 -17.80
CA SER A 209 0.26 -25.77 -18.14
C SER A 209 1.50 -25.13 -18.74
N ALA A 210 2.65 -25.75 -18.51
CA ALA A 210 3.89 -25.36 -19.18
C ALA A 210 3.79 -25.57 -20.71
N LYS A 211 4.43 -24.70 -21.49
CA LYS A 211 4.72 -24.94 -22.91
C LYS A 211 5.89 -25.90 -23.08
N ASP A 212 6.05 -26.49 -24.26
CA ASP A 212 7.05 -27.54 -24.51
C ASP A 212 8.50 -27.08 -24.29
N ASP A 213 8.79 -25.80 -24.55
CA ASP A 213 10.09 -25.17 -24.38
C ASP A 213 10.29 -24.47 -23.02
N ALA A 214 9.28 -24.53 -22.14
CA ALA A 214 9.33 -23.84 -20.87
C ALA A 214 10.39 -24.41 -19.90
N PRO A 215 10.95 -23.57 -19.02
CA PRO A 215 11.78 -24.02 -17.91
C PRO A 215 10.98 -24.69 -16.78
N TYR A 216 9.68 -24.89 -16.96
CA TYR A 216 8.75 -25.52 -16.01
C TYR A 216 8.08 -26.74 -16.64
N THR A 217 7.45 -27.59 -15.85
CA THR A 217 6.73 -28.78 -16.32
C THR A 217 5.36 -28.91 -15.64
N GLY A 218 4.52 -29.82 -16.16
CA GLY A 218 3.26 -30.18 -15.53
C GLY A 218 2.10 -29.23 -15.81
N LYS A 219 0.99 -29.48 -15.10
CA LYS A 219 -0.27 -28.75 -15.22
C LYS A 219 -0.92 -28.60 -13.86
N VAL A 220 -1.57 -27.46 -13.63
CA VAL A 220 -2.36 -27.18 -12.44
C VAL A 220 -3.71 -26.60 -12.82
N THR A 221 -4.72 -26.95 -12.05
CA THR A 221 -6.03 -26.28 -12.06
C THR A 221 -6.11 -25.40 -10.83
N ILE A 222 -6.48 -24.15 -11.05
CA ILE A 222 -6.66 -23.14 -10.01
C ILE A 222 -8.10 -22.64 -9.99
N THR A 223 -8.53 -22.15 -8.84
CA THR A 223 -9.83 -21.50 -8.65
C THR A 223 -9.60 -20.09 -8.11
N LEU A 224 -10.18 -19.10 -8.76
CA LEU A 224 -9.98 -17.70 -8.41
C LEU A 224 -11.15 -17.16 -7.58
N ASN A 225 -10.84 -16.22 -6.69
CA ASN A 225 -11.81 -15.39 -5.98
C ASN A 225 -12.91 -16.18 -5.22
N GLN A 226 -12.62 -17.40 -4.76
CA GLN A 226 -13.57 -18.22 -4.00
C GLN A 226 -12.84 -19.12 -3.02
N ASN A 227 -13.36 -19.20 -1.78
CA ASN A 227 -12.80 -20.02 -0.71
C ASN A 227 -11.28 -19.81 -0.49
N VAL A 228 -10.82 -18.57 -0.70
CA VAL A 228 -9.45 -18.15 -0.46
C VAL A 228 -9.20 -18.20 1.05
N ASP A 229 -8.06 -18.75 1.44
CA ASP A 229 -7.68 -18.85 2.84
C ASP A 229 -7.06 -17.52 3.32
N PRO A 230 -7.68 -16.79 4.27
CA PRO A 230 -7.14 -15.51 4.72
C PRO A 230 -5.75 -15.62 5.37
N LEU A 231 -5.40 -16.77 5.93
CA LEU A 231 -4.08 -16.97 6.53
C LEU A 231 -2.99 -17.09 5.47
N LEU A 232 -3.31 -17.70 4.33
CA LEU A 232 -2.39 -17.81 3.18
C LEU A 232 -2.34 -16.51 2.37
N PHE A 233 -3.49 -15.85 2.20
CA PHE A 233 -3.58 -14.59 1.46
C PHE A 233 -2.80 -13.47 2.15
N PHE A 234 -2.99 -13.31 3.45
CA PHE A 234 -2.27 -12.32 4.26
C PHE A 234 -1.03 -12.95 4.90
N ALA A 235 -0.08 -13.44 4.11
CA ALA A 235 1.06 -14.20 4.63
C ALA A 235 1.95 -13.37 5.57
N ASN A 236 2.15 -12.08 5.26
CA ASN A 236 2.85 -11.17 6.17
C ASN A 236 1.92 -10.62 7.25
N LYS A 237 2.21 -10.96 8.50
CA LYS A 237 1.47 -10.53 9.69
C LYS A 237 2.17 -9.42 10.49
N ASP A 238 3.38 -9.05 10.09
CA ASP A 238 4.12 -7.96 10.72
C ASP A 238 3.95 -6.69 9.88
N LEU A 239 3.27 -5.71 10.46
CA LEU A 239 3.06 -4.41 9.84
C LEU A 239 4.24 -3.46 10.07
N GLY A 240 5.14 -3.80 11.01
CA GLY A 240 6.24 -2.95 11.43
C GLY A 240 5.75 -1.68 12.14
N ASN A 241 6.25 -0.53 11.70
CA ASN A 241 5.93 0.76 12.31
C ASN A 241 4.53 1.23 11.90
N MET A 242 3.68 1.49 12.88
CA MET A 242 2.49 2.31 12.71
C MET A 242 2.77 3.72 13.20
N TYR A 243 2.79 4.66 12.26
CA TYR A 243 3.03 6.07 12.52
C TYR A 243 1.77 6.73 13.08
N ILE A 244 1.90 7.31 14.27
CA ILE A 244 0.82 7.95 15.02
C ILE A 244 1.28 9.36 15.37
N TYR A 245 0.43 10.38 15.21
CA TYR A 245 0.84 11.74 15.55
C TYR A 245 1.14 11.89 17.04
N LYS A 246 2.00 12.86 17.34
CA LYS A 246 2.60 13.09 18.65
C LYS A 246 1.60 13.07 19.81
N GLY A 247 0.47 13.75 19.69
CA GLY A 247 -0.53 13.81 20.76
C GLY A 247 -1.13 12.44 21.08
N ALA A 248 -1.58 11.72 20.05
CA ALA A 248 -2.13 10.37 20.18
C ALA A 248 -1.07 9.34 20.62
N PHE A 249 0.16 9.45 20.10
CA PHE A 249 1.28 8.58 20.47
C PHE A 249 1.62 8.70 21.96
N ASN A 250 1.72 9.92 22.48
CA ASN A 250 2.00 10.17 23.90
C ASN A 250 0.87 9.70 24.85
N LYS A 251 -0.33 9.44 24.31
CA LYS A 251 -1.52 9.02 25.06
C LYS A 251 -2.08 7.69 24.53
N ILE A 252 -1.23 6.82 24.00
CA ILE A 252 -1.67 5.60 23.32
C ILE A 252 -2.51 4.69 24.22
N ASN A 253 -2.22 4.65 25.52
CA ASN A 253 -2.97 3.89 26.51
C ASN A 253 -4.42 4.37 26.68
N ASP A 254 -4.70 5.65 26.41
CA ASP A 254 -6.05 6.19 26.41
C ASP A 254 -6.74 5.89 25.08
N VAL A 255 -6.01 6.08 23.97
CA VAL A 255 -6.47 5.80 22.60
C VAL A 255 -6.98 4.36 22.44
N ILE A 256 -6.23 3.37 22.95
CA ILE A 256 -6.62 1.95 22.79
C ILE A 256 -7.79 1.53 23.69
N LYS A 257 -8.14 2.33 24.71
CA LYS A 257 -9.27 2.07 25.61
C LYS A 257 -10.58 2.69 25.11
N ASP A 258 -10.50 3.71 24.27
CA ASP A 258 -11.69 4.33 23.67
C ASP A 258 -12.20 3.49 22.49
N GLU A 259 -13.49 3.15 22.53
CA GLU A 259 -14.12 2.26 21.55
C GLU A 259 -14.14 2.81 20.12
N LYS A 260 -14.14 4.13 19.95
CA LYS A 260 -14.09 4.77 18.63
C LYS A 260 -12.64 4.93 18.18
N ASP A 261 -11.76 5.37 19.06
CA ASP A 261 -10.34 5.57 18.74
C ASP A 261 -9.59 4.26 18.50
N LYS A 262 -9.99 3.15 19.13
CA LYS A 262 -9.43 1.82 18.76
C LYS A 262 -9.76 1.44 17.31
N LYS A 263 -10.94 1.82 16.79
CA LYS A 263 -11.30 1.59 15.37
C LYS A 263 -10.45 2.44 14.44
N SER A 264 -10.06 3.64 14.87
CA SER A 264 -9.09 4.49 14.20
C SER A 264 -7.75 3.79 14.01
N ILE A 265 -7.21 3.19 15.06
CA ILE A 265 -5.97 2.42 14.99
C ILE A 265 -6.14 1.16 14.12
N ALA A 266 -7.27 0.46 14.26
CA ALA A 266 -7.61 -0.69 13.46
C ALA A 266 -7.63 -0.40 11.96
N SER A 267 -8.07 0.79 11.60
CA SER A 267 -8.03 1.32 10.23
C SER A 267 -6.61 1.39 9.68
N ILE A 268 -5.73 2.05 10.44
CA ILE A 268 -4.34 2.26 10.06
C ILE A 268 -3.65 0.90 9.91
N ALA A 269 -3.95 -0.05 10.81
CA ALA A 269 -3.41 -1.40 10.72
C ALA A 269 -3.86 -2.14 9.45
N PHE A 270 -5.16 -2.08 9.11
CA PHE A 270 -5.69 -2.73 7.91
C PHE A 270 -5.12 -2.11 6.62
N GLU A 271 -4.92 -0.79 6.58
CA GLU A 271 -4.28 -0.14 5.45
C GLU A 271 -2.82 -0.56 5.29
N ASN A 272 -2.08 -0.63 6.40
CA ASN A 272 -0.73 -1.15 6.38
C ASN A 272 -0.68 -2.60 5.89
N LEU A 273 -1.67 -3.43 6.24
CA LEU A 273 -1.82 -4.78 5.71
C LEU A 273 -2.06 -4.78 4.19
N GLY A 274 -2.84 -3.85 3.66
CA GLY A 274 -3.03 -3.71 2.21
C GLY A 274 -1.76 -3.31 1.45
N ALA A 275 -0.84 -2.61 2.09
CA ALA A 275 0.46 -2.28 1.51
C ALA A 275 1.35 -3.50 1.29
N THR A 276 1.38 -4.35 2.31
CA THR A 276 2.20 -5.54 2.33
C THR A 276 1.62 -6.64 1.46
N ASN A 277 0.31 -6.57 1.17
CA ASN A 277 -0.44 -7.52 0.35
C ASN A 277 -1.11 -6.81 -0.84
N LYS A 278 -0.36 -6.59 -1.92
CA LYS A 278 -0.80 -5.86 -3.12
C LYS A 278 -2.12 -6.37 -3.71
N ASP A 279 -2.36 -7.67 -3.65
CA ASP A 279 -3.55 -8.31 -4.22
C ASP A 279 -4.83 -7.93 -3.45
N LEU A 280 -4.73 -7.34 -2.25
CA LEU A 280 -5.88 -6.79 -1.51
C LEU A 280 -6.57 -5.67 -2.30
N GLU A 281 -5.85 -5.00 -3.19
CA GLU A 281 -6.38 -3.92 -4.03
C GLU A 281 -7.50 -4.43 -4.97
N TYR A 282 -7.50 -5.72 -5.36
CA TYR A 282 -8.61 -6.32 -6.11
C TYR A 282 -9.92 -6.36 -5.33
N LEU A 283 -9.86 -6.39 -3.99
CA LEU A 283 -11.02 -6.40 -3.11
C LEU A 283 -11.51 -5.00 -2.74
N LYS A 284 -10.92 -3.95 -3.30
CA LYS A 284 -11.17 -2.58 -2.84
C LYS A 284 -12.65 -2.23 -2.81
N ASN A 285 -13.35 -2.41 -3.92
CA ASN A 285 -14.78 -2.12 -3.97
C ASN A 285 -15.62 -3.21 -3.29
N THR A 286 -15.15 -4.46 -3.26
CA THR A 286 -15.85 -5.55 -2.60
C THR A 286 -15.99 -5.27 -1.11
N LEU A 287 -14.93 -4.78 -0.47
CA LEU A 287 -14.96 -4.38 0.93
C LEU A 287 -15.97 -3.26 1.24
N LEU A 288 -16.39 -2.48 0.23
CA LEU A 288 -17.42 -1.45 0.35
C LEU A 288 -18.83 -1.99 0.09
N GLN A 289 -18.97 -3.23 -0.38
CA GLN A 289 -20.27 -3.87 -0.53
C GLN A 289 -20.87 -4.21 0.84
N PHE A 290 -22.20 -4.20 0.88
CA PHE A 290 -22.96 -4.63 2.05
C PHE A 290 -22.82 -6.15 2.25
N SER A 291 -22.47 -6.56 3.47
CA SER A 291 -22.38 -7.96 3.88
C SER A 291 -23.76 -8.50 4.26
N GLU A 292 -24.46 -7.79 5.14
CA GLU A 292 -25.87 -8.00 5.50
C GLU A 292 -26.53 -6.66 5.86
N GLY A 293 -27.74 -6.41 5.35
CA GLY A 293 -28.48 -5.18 5.64
C GLY A 293 -27.73 -3.92 5.18
N ILE A 294 -27.22 -3.14 6.13
CA ILE A 294 -26.55 -1.85 5.91
C ILE A 294 -25.05 -1.86 6.29
N THR A 295 -24.53 -2.98 6.78
CA THR A 295 -23.13 -3.12 7.21
C THR A 295 -22.26 -3.55 6.04
N THR A 296 -21.16 -2.84 5.79
CA THR A 296 -20.20 -3.22 4.74
C THR A 296 -19.19 -4.27 5.24
N TYR A 297 -18.57 -5.02 4.34
CA TYR A 297 -17.52 -5.99 4.74
C TYR A 297 -16.33 -5.32 5.46
N ALA A 298 -15.93 -4.12 5.04
CA ALA A 298 -14.94 -3.34 5.77
C ALA A 298 -15.39 -3.07 7.20
N GLN A 299 -16.65 -2.68 7.39
CA GLN A 299 -17.19 -2.45 8.73
C GLN A 299 -17.19 -3.70 9.59
N GLU A 300 -17.64 -4.82 9.03
CA GLU A 300 -17.68 -6.09 9.73
C GLU A 300 -16.29 -6.48 10.24
N LEU A 301 -15.26 -6.32 9.40
CA LEU A 301 -13.87 -6.52 9.78
C LEU A 301 -13.49 -5.66 10.99
N LEU A 302 -13.82 -4.37 10.97
CA LEU A 302 -13.43 -3.42 12.02
C LEU A 302 -14.22 -3.55 13.31
N ASN A 303 -15.49 -3.97 13.23
CA ASN A 303 -16.31 -4.27 14.38
C ASN A 303 -15.82 -5.51 15.14
N THR A 304 -15.05 -6.38 14.47
CA THR A 304 -14.42 -7.56 15.10
C THR A 304 -12.98 -7.31 15.55
N ALA A 305 -12.48 -6.08 15.40
CA ALA A 305 -11.13 -5.71 15.79
C ALA A 305 -10.92 -5.79 17.31
N ASP A 306 -9.98 -6.62 17.73
CA ASP A 306 -9.47 -6.67 19.10
C ASP A 306 -8.05 -6.10 19.14
N LEU A 307 -7.93 -4.85 19.59
CA LEU A 307 -6.70 -4.08 19.63
C LEU A 307 -6.00 -4.23 20.98
N LYS A 308 -4.69 -4.47 20.93
CA LYS A 308 -3.76 -4.50 22.06
C LYS A 308 -2.59 -3.56 21.77
N GLU A 309 -1.74 -3.35 22.78
CA GLU A 309 -0.62 -2.40 22.71
C GLU A 309 0.34 -2.63 21.54
N SER A 310 0.58 -3.88 21.12
CA SER A 310 1.51 -4.20 20.04
C SER A 310 0.94 -5.18 19.00
N SER A 311 -0.37 -5.39 19.02
CA SER A 311 -1.03 -6.35 18.13
C SER A 311 -2.49 -6.02 17.94
N ILE A 312 -3.05 -6.46 16.82
CA ILE A 312 -4.48 -6.42 16.56
C ILE A 312 -4.93 -7.73 15.93
N SER A 313 -6.15 -8.15 16.28
CA SER A 313 -6.78 -9.28 15.61
C SER A 313 -8.10 -8.89 14.98
N PHE A 314 -8.42 -9.50 13.84
CA PHE A 314 -9.66 -9.26 13.11
C PHE A 314 -10.24 -10.58 12.62
N LYS A 315 -11.57 -10.70 12.61
CA LYS A 315 -12.24 -11.75 11.83
C LYS A 315 -12.38 -11.27 10.39
N VAL A 316 -11.91 -12.08 9.45
CA VAL A 316 -12.06 -11.78 8.03
C VAL A 316 -13.44 -12.25 7.58
N PRO A 317 -14.31 -11.35 7.08
CA PRO A 317 -15.62 -11.75 6.60
C PRO A 317 -15.49 -12.58 5.32
N THR A 318 -16.52 -13.37 4.99
CA THR A 318 -16.48 -14.24 3.80
C THR A 318 -16.49 -13.48 2.48
N MET A 319 -16.93 -12.21 2.47
CA MET A 319 -16.99 -11.35 1.29
C MET A 319 -17.69 -12.03 0.10
N GLY A 320 -18.91 -12.53 0.27
CA GLY A 320 -19.62 -13.24 -0.80
C GLY A 320 -18.97 -14.56 -1.20
N ASN A 321 -18.45 -15.31 -0.23
CA ASN A 321 -17.71 -16.58 -0.41
C ASN A 321 -16.32 -16.45 -1.08
N ILE A 322 -15.79 -15.24 -1.23
CA ILE A 322 -14.40 -15.03 -1.66
C ILE A 322 -13.44 -15.64 -0.63
N PHE A 323 -13.65 -15.37 0.65
CA PHE A 323 -12.84 -15.91 1.75
C PHE A 323 -13.54 -17.06 2.47
N LYS A 324 -12.73 -18.01 2.98
CA LYS A 324 -13.22 -19.07 3.87
C LYS A 324 -13.75 -18.47 5.19
N PRO A 325 -14.87 -18.98 5.72
CA PRO A 325 -15.44 -18.49 6.98
C PRO A 325 -14.54 -18.78 8.19
N ASN A 326 -14.80 -18.09 9.30
CA ASN A 326 -14.23 -18.33 10.64
C ASN A 326 -12.71 -18.19 10.75
N ASN A 327 -12.09 -17.34 9.93
CA ASN A 327 -10.66 -17.05 10.03
C ASN A 327 -10.41 -15.75 10.78
N THR A 328 -9.51 -15.82 11.76
CA THR A 328 -8.98 -14.65 12.46
C THR A 328 -7.54 -14.43 12.04
N ILE A 329 -7.24 -13.22 11.59
CA ILE A 329 -5.86 -12.79 11.35
C ILE A 329 -5.36 -12.04 12.59
N ASN A 330 -4.13 -12.34 13.00
CA ASN A 330 -3.42 -11.62 14.06
C ASN A 330 -2.28 -10.86 13.40
N LEU A 331 -2.21 -9.56 13.63
CA LEU A 331 -1.18 -8.68 13.12
C LEU A 331 -0.38 -8.11 14.28
N ASN A 332 0.93 -7.95 14.08
CA ASN A 332 1.82 -7.33 15.04
C ASN A 332 2.33 -6.00 14.47
N PHE A 333 2.60 -5.04 15.36
CA PHE A 333 3.13 -3.74 14.99
C PHE A 333 3.84 -3.08 16.18
N LYS A 334 4.55 -1.99 15.89
CA LYS A 334 5.12 -1.05 16.86
C LYS A 334 4.58 0.35 16.58
N TYR A 335 4.12 1.05 17.61
CA TYR A 335 3.80 2.47 17.49
C TYR A 335 5.07 3.32 17.39
N VAL A 336 5.06 4.29 16.49
CA VAL A 336 6.12 5.29 16.33
C VAL A 336 5.48 6.67 16.15
N GLU A 337 6.08 7.70 16.73
CA GLU A 337 5.67 9.08 16.49
C GLU A 337 5.85 9.44 15.00
N ASP A 338 4.83 10.04 14.38
CA ASP A 338 4.87 10.43 12.98
C ASP A 338 5.75 11.68 12.76
N ASN A 339 7.01 11.43 12.41
CA ASN A 339 8.02 12.43 12.06
C ASN A 339 8.41 12.39 10.57
N ARG A 340 7.60 11.71 9.75
CA ARG A 340 7.83 11.53 8.32
C ARG A 340 7.77 12.88 7.58
N ALA A 341 8.52 12.99 6.48
CA ALA A 341 8.57 14.21 5.68
C ALA A 341 7.25 14.42 4.93
N THR A 342 6.65 15.60 5.08
CA THR A 342 5.42 15.99 4.37
C THR A 342 5.74 16.75 3.09
N LEU A 343 5.01 16.53 2.00
CA LEU A 343 5.24 17.26 0.74
C LEU A 343 5.09 18.78 0.92
N TYR A 344 4.00 19.22 1.54
CA TYR A 344 3.60 20.64 1.57
C TYR A 344 4.62 21.57 2.24
N ASP A 345 5.11 21.18 3.42
CA ASP A 345 6.11 21.99 4.14
C ASP A 345 7.40 22.13 3.34
N ASN A 346 7.71 21.17 2.49
CA ASN A 346 8.99 21.07 1.81
C ASN A 346 9.00 21.61 0.38
N LEU A 347 7.88 22.09 -0.14
CA LEU A 347 7.85 22.83 -1.41
C LEU A 347 8.61 24.16 -1.28
N LEU A 348 9.55 24.38 -2.22
CA LEU A 348 10.40 25.58 -2.28
C LEU A 348 9.61 26.86 -2.59
N SER A 349 8.52 26.76 -3.36
CA SER A 349 7.74 27.94 -3.72
C SER A 349 6.99 28.52 -2.52
N GLU A 350 7.04 29.83 -2.37
CA GLU A 350 6.31 30.57 -1.33
C GLU A 350 4.79 30.36 -1.43
N ASN A 351 4.25 30.32 -2.66
CA ASN A 351 2.83 30.07 -2.90
C ASN A 351 2.47 28.57 -2.93
N LYS A 352 3.44 27.69 -2.68
CA LYS A 352 3.27 26.22 -2.70
C LYS A 352 2.77 25.69 -4.06
N LYS A 353 3.01 26.42 -5.15
CA LYS A 353 2.77 26.01 -6.54
C LYS A 353 4.07 25.82 -7.31
N ILE A 354 4.05 24.92 -8.29
CA ILE A 354 5.11 24.63 -9.24
C ILE A 354 4.57 25.00 -10.62
N LYS A 355 5.33 25.81 -11.36
CA LYS A 355 5.01 26.15 -12.75
C LYS A 355 5.32 24.97 -13.66
N VAL A 356 4.37 24.63 -14.51
CA VAL A 356 4.43 23.47 -15.39
C VAL A 356 3.81 23.80 -16.75
N SER A 357 4.40 23.27 -17.83
CA SER A 357 3.82 23.38 -19.16
C SER A 357 2.42 22.74 -19.24
N LYS A 358 1.54 23.31 -20.07
CA LYS A 358 0.18 22.81 -20.26
C LYS A 358 0.14 21.35 -20.75
N ASP A 359 1.07 20.97 -21.64
CA ASP A 359 1.20 19.59 -22.13
C ASP A 359 1.38 18.59 -20.99
N LEU A 360 2.26 18.88 -20.02
CA LEU A 360 2.48 17.99 -18.88
C LEU A 360 1.24 17.85 -17.99
N LEU A 361 0.44 18.90 -17.87
CA LEU A 361 -0.77 18.89 -17.05
C LEU A 361 -1.95 18.16 -17.71
N GLU A 362 -1.95 18.02 -19.04
CA GLU A 362 -3.09 17.45 -19.80
C GLU A 362 -2.79 16.06 -20.38
N SER A 363 -1.51 15.71 -20.58
CA SER A 363 -1.09 14.44 -21.18
C SER A 363 -0.95 13.32 -20.13
N ASN A 364 -1.98 12.47 -20.01
CA ASN A 364 -2.01 11.32 -19.09
C ASN A 364 -1.27 10.10 -19.64
N THR A 365 0.06 10.19 -19.77
CA THR A 365 0.93 9.06 -20.12
C THR A 365 1.89 8.74 -18.98
N THR A 366 2.38 7.50 -18.90
CA THR A 366 3.34 7.06 -17.88
C THR A 366 4.63 7.90 -17.91
N GLU A 367 5.11 8.23 -19.11
CA GLU A 367 6.30 9.06 -19.31
C GLU A 367 6.09 10.48 -18.76
N LYS A 368 4.95 11.11 -19.07
CA LYS A 368 4.62 12.46 -18.60
C LYS A 368 4.37 12.51 -17.10
N ALA A 369 3.74 11.47 -16.54
CA ALA A 369 3.59 11.33 -15.10
C ALA A 369 4.94 11.21 -14.38
N LEU A 370 5.89 10.47 -14.95
CA LEU A 370 7.26 10.37 -14.43
C LEU A 370 7.99 11.72 -14.50
N GLU A 371 7.85 12.44 -15.61
CA GLU A 371 8.42 13.77 -15.80
C GLU A 371 7.90 14.75 -14.74
N LEU A 372 6.59 14.79 -14.48
CA LEU A 372 5.98 15.59 -13.42
C LEU A 372 6.49 15.25 -12.03
N LYS A 373 6.64 13.96 -11.71
CA LYS A 373 7.20 13.52 -10.41
C LYS A 373 8.62 14.03 -10.23
N LYS A 374 9.47 13.89 -11.25
CA LYS A 374 10.86 14.38 -11.21
C LYS A 374 10.94 15.90 -11.08
N LEU A 375 10.08 16.63 -11.79
CA LEU A 375 9.98 18.08 -11.66
C LEU A 375 9.54 18.48 -10.24
N THR A 376 8.57 17.76 -9.68
CA THR A 376 8.10 17.99 -8.31
C THR A 376 9.23 17.81 -7.30
N TYR A 377 9.96 16.69 -7.39
CA TYR A 377 11.08 16.39 -6.50
C TYR A 377 12.19 17.45 -6.55
N LYS A 378 12.52 17.95 -7.74
CA LYS A 378 13.50 19.05 -7.91
C LYS A 378 13.09 20.34 -7.20
N ASN A 379 11.78 20.59 -7.06
CA ASN A 379 11.20 21.75 -6.39
C ASN A 379 10.98 21.55 -4.87
N LEU A 380 11.53 20.47 -4.29
CA LEU A 380 11.56 20.26 -2.85
C LEU A 380 12.86 20.80 -2.23
N ASN A 381 12.80 21.18 -0.97
CA ASN A 381 13.95 21.67 -0.21
C ASN A 381 14.94 20.54 0.15
N GLU A 382 16.14 20.91 0.58
CA GLU A 382 17.19 19.94 0.92
C GLU A 382 16.87 19.13 2.19
N SER A 383 16.09 19.69 3.13
CA SER A 383 15.63 18.96 4.32
C SER A 383 14.83 17.71 3.95
N PHE A 384 13.95 17.81 2.94
CA PHE A 384 13.22 16.68 2.40
C PHE A 384 14.13 15.71 1.68
N LYS A 385 14.99 16.19 0.77
CA LYS A 385 15.87 15.35 -0.05
C LYS A 385 16.88 14.57 0.79
N ASN A 386 17.31 15.12 1.93
CA ASN A 386 18.16 14.43 2.90
C ASN A 386 17.46 13.28 3.62
N LYS A 387 16.12 13.24 3.64
CA LYS A 387 15.32 12.17 4.24
C LYS A 387 14.74 11.20 3.21
N VAL A 388 14.35 11.71 2.06
CA VAL A 388 13.60 10.99 1.02
C VAL A 388 14.31 11.22 -0.30
N ASN A 389 14.93 10.17 -0.84
CA ASN A 389 15.57 10.24 -2.15
C ASN A 389 14.55 10.24 -3.32
N GLU A 390 15.00 10.55 -4.54
CA GLU A 390 14.12 10.66 -5.72
C GLU A 390 13.39 9.34 -6.03
N THR A 391 14.04 8.20 -5.80
CA THR A 391 13.47 6.88 -6.09
C THR A 391 12.31 6.57 -5.14
N GLU A 392 12.52 6.78 -3.84
CA GLU A 392 11.48 6.66 -2.81
C GLU A 392 10.30 7.59 -3.13
N PHE A 393 10.58 8.85 -3.47
CA PHE A 393 9.55 9.80 -3.87
C PHE A 393 8.74 9.31 -5.07
N ILE A 394 9.39 8.85 -6.15
CA ILE A 394 8.69 8.35 -7.35
C ILE A 394 7.81 7.14 -7.03
N ASN A 395 8.28 6.23 -6.18
CA ASN A 395 7.60 4.99 -5.82
C ASN A 395 6.36 5.22 -4.96
N TYR A 396 6.40 6.24 -4.10
CA TYR A 396 5.34 6.60 -3.16
C TYR A 396 4.54 7.83 -3.58
N THR A 397 4.58 8.22 -4.85
CA THR A 397 3.70 9.26 -5.40
C THR A 397 2.90 8.79 -6.59
N LYS A 398 1.80 9.47 -6.89
CA LYS A 398 1.00 9.24 -8.09
C LYS A 398 0.47 10.57 -8.65
N ILE A 399 0.53 10.75 -9.97
CA ILE A 399 -0.14 11.86 -10.63
C ILE A 399 -1.60 11.47 -10.89
N LYS A 400 -2.52 12.38 -10.55
CA LYS A 400 -3.95 12.29 -10.83
C LYS A 400 -4.33 13.40 -11.78
N TYR A 401 -4.61 13.02 -13.02
CA TYR A 401 -5.11 13.93 -14.04
C TYR A 401 -6.62 14.13 -13.90
N ALA A 402 -7.09 15.32 -14.25
CA ALA A 402 -8.52 15.64 -14.32
C ALA A 402 -9.30 15.37 -13.00
N SER A 403 -8.63 15.45 -11.86
CA SER A 403 -9.24 15.33 -10.53
C SER A 403 -9.99 16.62 -10.19
N LEU A 404 -11.12 16.53 -9.49
CA LEU A 404 -11.76 17.74 -8.98
C LEU A 404 -10.84 18.43 -7.95
N ASP A 405 -10.76 19.75 -8.03
CA ASP A 405 -9.95 20.64 -7.21
C ASP A 405 -10.50 20.74 -5.78
N ASN A 406 -11.71 21.29 -5.63
CA ASN A 406 -12.45 21.41 -4.38
C ASN A 406 -13.97 21.32 -4.60
N LYS A 407 -14.72 21.21 -3.51
CA LYS A 407 -16.19 21.00 -3.48
C LYS A 407 -16.94 22.13 -4.17
N GLU A 408 -16.45 23.37 -4.02
CA GLU A 408 -17.05 24.60 -4.51
C GLU A 408 -16.77 24.82 -6.00
N SER A 409 -15.51 24.73 -6.43
CA SER A 409 -15.08 25.06 -7.79
C SER A 409 -15.44 23.97 -8.79
N ARG A 410 -15.42 22.69 -8.35
CA ARG A 410 -15.58 21.50 -9.22
C ARG A 410 -14.64 21.52 -10.44
N LYS A 411 -13.59 22.35 -10.43
CA LYS A 411 -12.65 22.48 -11.54
C LYS A 411 -11.82 21.20 -11.61
N LYS A 412 -11.58 20.71 -12.82
CA LYS A 412 -10.65 19.60 -13.03
C LYS A 412 -9.23 20.12 -13.08
N VAL A 413 -8.36 19.57 -12.24
CA VAL A 413 -6.95 19.91 -12.11
C VAL A 413 -6.11 18.65 -12.05
N THR A 414 -4.82 18.81 -12.29
CA THR A 414 -3.83 17.75 -12.09
C THR A 414 -3.28 17.86 -10.68
N LYS A 415 -3.29 16.76 -9.92
CA LYS A 415 -2.82 16.68 -8.54
C LYS A 415 -1.70 15.65 -8.41
N ILE A 416 -0.84 15.82 -7.41
CA ILE A 416 0.05 14.75 -6.96
C ILE A 416 -0.46 14.16 -5.65
N ASP A 417 -0.65 12.85 -5.62
CA ASP A 417 -1.06 12.10 -4.45
C ASP A 417 0.16 11.42 -3.83
N ILE A 418 0.25 11.44 -2.50
CA ILE A 418 1.28 10.72 -1.77
C ILE A 418 0.68 9.41 -1.29
N LEU A 419 1.23 8.31 -1.77
CA LEU A 419 0.77 6.96 -1.46
C LEU A 419 1.28 6.57 -0.07
N PRO A 420 0.44 5.99 0.80
CA PRO A 420 0.91 5.61 2.11
C PRO A 420 1.88 4.43 2.02
N GLY A 421 2.76 4.31 3.03
CA GLY A 421 3.63 3.15 3.22
C GLY A 421 5.12 3.39 3.21
N SER A 422 5.52 4.61 2.89
CA SER A 422 6.88 5.02 3.16
C SER A 422 7.07 5.18 4.66
N ASN A 423 8.20 4.68 5.15
CA ASN A 423 8.71 4.96 6.49
C ASN A 423 9.28 6.40 6.60
N LEU A 424 9.48 7.06 5.46
CA LEU A 424 10.21 8.33 5.35
C LEU A 424 9.31 9.49 4.93
N MET A 425 8.30 9.21 4.09
CA MET A 425 7.38 10.20 3.56
C MET A 425 5.97 10.00 4.12
N TYR A 426 5.38 11.10 4.61
CA TYR A 426 4.00 11.11 5.06
C TYR A 426 3.07 11.08 3.84
N GLY A 427 2.34 9.99 3.70
CA GLY A 427 1.14 9.91 2.88
C GLY A 427 -0.10 10.01 3.76
N HIS A 428 -1.22 10.42 3.18
CA HIS A 428 -2.50 10.29 3.86
C HIS A 428 -2.77 8.79 4.04
N ASP A 429 -2.46 8.23 5.20
CA ASP A 429 -3.03 6.95 5.59
C ASP A 429 -4.56 7.21 5.64
N GLY A 430 -5.40 6.49 4.90
CA GLY A 430 -6.85 6.71 4.86
C GLY A 430 -7.56 6.46 6.19
N GLY A 431 -6.90 5.68 7.07
CA GLY A 431 -7.18 5.59 8.49
C GLY A 431 -7.00 6.98 9.10
N ALA A 432 -5.96 7.71 8.75
CA ALA A 432 -5.77 9.09 9.20
C ALA A 432 -6.91 10.04 8.78
N PHE A 433 -7.41 9.90 7.54
CA PHE A 433 -8.48 10.75 7.00
C PHE A 433 -9.75 10.73 7.86
N ASN A 434 -10.27 9.55 8.21
CA ASN A 434 -11.53 9.49 8.99
C ASN A 434 -11.31 9.54 10.50
N SER A 435 -10.10 9.20 10.93
CA SER A 435 -9.83 8.90 12.31
C SER A 435 -9.04 9.98 13.05
N TYR A 436 -8.47 10.93 12.32
CA TYR A 436 -7.89 12.14 12.90
C TYR A 436 -8.53 13.42 12.39
N ILE A 437 -9.05 13.42 11.16
CA ILE A 437 -9.42 14.66 10.47
C ILE A 437 -10.88 14.53 10.11
N GLU A 438 -11.74 14.78 11.09
CA GLU A 438 -13.16 15.01 10.87
C GLU A 438 -13.33 16.10 9.80
N SER A 439 -13.42 15.71 8.52
CA SER A 439 -13.49 16.62 7.38
C SER A 439 -14.92 17.11 7.15
N ASP A 440 -15.90 16.41 7.72
CA ASP A 440 -17.31 16.78 7.74
C ASP A 440 -18.02 16.05 8.90
N ALA A 441 -18.96 16.71 9.59
CA ALA A 441 -19.83 16.07 10.60
C ALA A 441 -20.64 14.92 9.97
N ILE A 442 -20.94 15.03 8.67
CA ILE A 442 -21.48 13.95 7.85
C ILE A 442 -20.52 12.77 7.94
N ALA A 443 -19.28 12.89 7.47
CA ALA A 443 -18.29 11.80 7.49
C ALA A 443 -18.10 11.19 8.89
N GLY A 444 -18.03 11.99 9.96
CA GLY A 444 -17.94 11.51 11.34
C GLY A 444 -19.14 10.65 11.79
N ASN A 445 -20.35 10.98 11.33
CA ASN A 445 -21.54 10.13 11.55
C ASN A 445 -21.50 8.84 10.71
N PHE A 446 -20.87 8.85 9.53
CA PHE A 446 -20.78 7.69 8.63
C PHE A 446 -19.64 6.72 9.00
N THR A 447 -18.58 7.15 9.68
CA THR A 447 -17.44 6.27 9.96
C THR A 447 -17.50 5.60 11.32
N HIS A 448 -18.17 6.22 12.29
CA HIS A 448 -18.11 5.83 13.71
C HIS A 448 -16.67 5.67 14.25
N SER A 449 -15.66 6.18 13.53
CA SER A 449 -14.28 6.21 13.97
C SER A 449 -14.09 7.31 15.01
N GLY A 450 -13.07 7.14 15.84
CA GLY A 450 -12.67 8.15 16.81
C GLY A 450 -12.01 9.34 16.15
N LYS A 451 -11.61 10.31 16.97
CA LYS A 451 -10.92 11.52 16.51
C LYS A 451 -9.62 11.65 17.29
N LEU A 452 -8.60 11.01 16.76
CA LEU A 452 -7.27 10.98 17.33
C LEU A 452 -6.61 12.37 17.38
N SER A 453 -7.09 13.36 16.61
CA SER A 453 -6.65 14.75 16.80
C SER A 453 -7.05 15.33 18.15
N ASN A 454 -8.02 14.77 18.87
CA ASN A 454 -8.41 15.20 20.21
C ASN A 454 -7.29 15.07 21.24
N TYR A 455 -6.30 14.22 20.95
CA TYR A 455 -5.14 14.01 21.82
C TYR A 455 -4.02 15.02 21.57
N GLU A 456 -4.08 15.76 20.46
CA GLU A 456 -3.18 16.88 20.15
C GLU A 456 -3.43 18.08 21.06
N GLU A 457 -2.39 18.89 21.30
CA GLU A 457 -2.40 20.01 22.25
C GLU A 457 -3.55 21.01 21.98
N ASN A 458 -3.84 21.28 20.70
CA ASN A 458 -4.92 22.18 20.26
C ASN A 458 -6.16 21.45 19.75
N LYS A 459 -6.25 20.12 19.97
CA LYS A 459 -7.28 19.22 19.43
C LYS A 459 -7.41 19.24 17.89
N LYS A 460 -6.37 19.73 17.21
CA LYS A 460 -6.29 19.92 15.76
C LYS A 460 -4.94 19.44 15.27
N LEU A 461 -4.95 18.84 14.09
CA LEU A 461 -3.71 18.53 13.38
C LEU A 461 -3.19 19.76 12.64
N ASP A 462 -1.86 19.79 12.51
CA ASP A 462 -1.14 20.76 11.71
C ASP A 462 -1.54 20.62 10.22
N ILE A 463 -1.61 21.77 9.51
CA ILE A 463 -2.04 21.84 8.12
C ILE A 463 -1.21 20.95 7.20
N LYS A 464 0.07 20.73 7.51
CA LYS A 464 0.94 19.82 6.75
C LYS A 464 0.42 18.38 6.65
N TYR A 465 -0.35 17.94 7.65
CA TYR A 465 -0.96 16.61 7.70
C TYR A 465 -2.35 16.58 7.04
N THR A 466 -3.02 17.73 6.94
CA THR A 466 -4.39 17.85 6.43
C THR A 466 -4.47 18.37 5.00
N ILE A 467 -3.47 19.10 4.52
CA ILE A 467 -3.45 19.67 3.17
C ILE A 467 -3.20 18.57 2.14
N GLY A 468 -3.88 18.65 1.00
CA GLY A 468 -3.92 17.56 0.01
C GLY A 468 -4.92 16.46 0.36
N MET A 469 -5.46 16.44 1.58
CA MET A 469 -6.65 15.65 1.86
C MET A 469 -7.80 16.25 1.06
N GLY A 470 -8.42 15.43 0.21
CA GLY A 470 -9.56 15.85 -0.58
C GLY A 470 -10.80 16.07 0.30
N TRP A 471 -11.97 16.07 -0.31
CA TRP A 471 -13.24 16.11 0.41
C TRP A 471 -14.07 14.88 0.08
N PHE A 472 -15.06 14.65 0.93
CA PHE A 472 -15.93 13.50 0.84
C PHE A 472 -17.19 13.81 0.00
N GLU A 473 -17.48 12.95 -1.00
CA GLU A 473 -18.76 12.92 -1.73
C GLU A 473 -19.23 11.50 -1.90
N ILE A 474 -20.36 11.13 -1.28
CA ILE A 474 -20.88 9.74 -1.22
C ILE A 474 -20.80 8.98 -2.56
N PRO A 475 -21.20 9.53 -3.73
CA PRO A 475 -21.12 8.76 -4.98
C PRO A 475 -19.68 8.51 -5.47
N ALA A 476 -18.81 9.52 -5.40
CA ALA A 476 -17.40 9.39 -5.81
C ALA A 476 -16.65 8.47 -4.84
N ALA A 477 -16.94 8.68 -3.57
CA ALA A 477 -16.53 7.89 -2.44
C ALA A 477 -16.83 6.39 -2.64
N MET A 478 -18.08 6.03 -2.99
CA MET A 478 -18.49 4.66 -3.30
C MET A 478 -17.79 4.04 -4.52
N SER A 479 -17.24 4.86 -5.41
CA SER A 479 -16.39 4.40 -6.54
C SER A 479 -14.88 4.38 -6.21
N GLY A 480 -14.52 4.67 -4.95
CA GLY A 480 -13.13 4.69 -4.50
C GLY A 480 -12.35 5.96 -4.89
N GLU A 481 -13.03 7.05 -5.25
CA GLU A 481 -12.48 8.35 -5.65
C GLU A 481 -12.68 9.42 -4.56
N PHE A 482 -11.57 9.97 -4.04
CA PHE A 482 -11.56 10.88 -2.85
C PHE A 482 -11.17 12.30 -3.15
N TYR A 483 -10.92 12.60 -4.43
CA TYR A 483 -10.37 13.88 -4.88
C TYR A 483 -9.12 14.35 -4.09
N GLN A 484 -8.47 13.42 -3.39
CA GLN A 484 -7.24 13.64 -2.62
C GLN A 484 -6.05 13.82 -3.55
N GLY A 485 -5.06 14.51 -3.04
CA GLY A 485 -3.86 14.92 -3.72
C GLY A 485 -3.64 16.41 -3.54
N TYR A 486 -2.38 16.78 -3.60
CA TYR A 486 -1.92 18.14 -3.52
C TYR A 486 -2.10 18.81 -4.89
N ASP A 487 -2.99 19.81 -4.95
CA ASP A 487 -3.05 20.73 -6.08
C ASP A 487 -1.89 21.72 -5.97
N ILE A 488 -0.73 21.33 -6.50
CA ILE A 488 0.51 22.12 -6.42
C ILE A 488 0.99 22.56 -7.80
N TYR A 489 0.21 22.34 -8.85
CA TYR A 489 0.62 22.68 -10.21
C TYR A 489 -0.11 23.93 -10.69
N GLU A 490 0.61 24.77 -11.41
CA GLU A 490 0.10 25.96 -12.07
C GLU A 490 0.66 25.99 -13.50
N ALA A 491 -0.20 26.30 -14.48
CA ALA A 491 0.25 26.42 -15.86
C ALA A 491 1.20 27.62 -16.03
N GLU A 492 2.27 27.44 -16.80
CA GLU A 492 3.22 28.51 -17.17
C GLU A 492 2.59 29.68 -17.93
#